data_AF-A0AA38U2L9-F1
#
_entry.id   AF-A0AA38U2L9-F1
#
_cell.length_a   1.000
_cell.length_b   1.000
_cell.length_c   1.000
_cell.angle_alpha   90.00
_cell.angle_beta   90.00
_cell.angle_gamma   90.00
#
_symmetry.space_group_name_H-M   'P 1'
#
loop_
_entity.id
_entity.type
_entity.pdbx_description
1 polymer ?
#
loop_
_entity_poly.entity_id
_entity_poly.type
_entity_poly.pdbx_seq_one_letter_code
_entity_poly.pdbx_strand_id
1 'polypeptide(L)'
;MIVASKIAAEASHLSASWGARCVCRWTMEWIKTRALPDSDRGCHSKIYSLLSDPTVREAIRTYLRSNKWSVDPPKLQKLFAKELSPAEAHEYAQRIVSQEMPRGLKSFVEDTLLPRMQCKPGRLGLSMSSMRPHDGEKKGWVLEGQQPLKKKGAGRGIHQSDFLCSTVGWLKDASVTLEYGKNHDGFWNGELFVKQLQEKFFPAFEAAHGPGYTAVILVDNSQGHSVYAPDALRVSEMGFRPGGKQARMRNGWYNHAGQRIEQPMIFPADHEKWANQPKGMQQVLIERGLWRSAVKKYLREHCDYTFNTLRENMPIALQSVSVELIRKWEHRAWRFIDAYTEGLDAQTASAKVKEFSSCRYTSHRRIPEDVAHEMDG
;
A
#
# COMPACT_ATOMS: atom_id res chain seq x y z
N MET A 1 24.10 34.19 -21.67
CA MET A 1 23.27 33.14 -21.02
C MET A 1 23.69 31.71 -21.33
N ILE A 2 24.18 31.38 -22.54
CA ILE A 2 24.48 29.98 -22.97
C ILE A 2 25.69 29.34 -22.25
N VAL A 3 26.70 30.11 -21.85
CA VAL A 3 27.90 29.55 -21.19
C VAL A 3 27.60 29.09 -19.76
N ALA A 4 26.91 29.93 -18.98
CA ALA A 4 26.56 29.59 -17.60
C ALA A 4 25.63 28.36 -17.50
N SER A 5 24.66 28.22 -18.41
CA SER A 5 23.76 27.07 -18.43
C SER A 5 24.43 25.77 -18.88
N LYS A 6 25.47 25.84 -19.72
CA LYS A 6 26.31 24.69 -20.08
C LYS A 6 27.13 24.22 -18.87
N ILE A 7 27.80 25.14 -18.19
CA ILE A 7 28.60 24.84 -16.99
C ILE A 7 27.71 24.23 -15.88
N ALA A 8 26.52 24.80 -15.64
CA ALA A 8 25.58 24.27 -14.65
C ALA A 8 25.05 22.87 -15.03
N ALA A 9 24.82 22.61 -16.32
CA ALA A 9 24.41 21.30 -16.80
C ALA A 9 25.52 20.25 -16.64
N GLU A 10 26.76 20.58 -17.00
CA GLU A 10 27.91 19.69 -16.86
C GLU A 10 28.22 19.39 -15.39
N ALA A 11 28.13 20.39 -14.51
CA ALA A 11 28.26 20.23 -13.05
C ALA A 11 27.17 19.33 -12.45
N SER A 12 26.02 19.21 -13.12
CA SER A 12 24.91 18.33 -12.74
C SER A 12 24.93 16.99 -13.50
N HIS A 13 26.06 16.64 -14.14
CA HIS A 13 26.25 15.44 -14.96
C HIS A 13 25.25 15.28 -16.13
N LEU A 14 24.76 16.40 -16.67
CA LEU A 14 23.91 16.42 -17.86
C LEU A 14 24.72 16.80 -19.11
N SER A 15 24.24 16.39 -20.28
CA SER A 15 24.81 16.83 -21.56
C SER A 15 24.87 18.36 -21.66
N ALA A 16 26.00 18.91 -22.08
CA ALA A 16 26.19 20.36 -22.22
C ALA A 16 25.11 21.02 -23.11
N SER A 17 24.69 20.39 -24.20
CA SER A 17 23.73 21.00 -25.14
C SER A 17 22.27 20.77 -24.76
N TRP A 18 21.91 19.54 -24.37
CA TRP A 18 20.54 19.20 -23.97
C TRP A 18 20.24 19.68 -22.54
N GLY A 19 21.16 19.43 -21.62
CA GLY A 19 21.08 19.87 -20.22
C GLY A 19 21.02 21.37 -20.08
N ALA A 20 21.82 22.14 -20.84
CA ALA A 20 21.74 23.61 -20.81
C ALA A 20 20.35 24.13 -21.23
N ARG A 21 19.72 23.50 -22.23
CA ARG A 21 18.35 23.84 -22.64
C ARG A 21 17.34 23.51 -21.55
N CYS A 22 17.49 22.38 -20.87
CA CYS A 22 16.66 22.00 -19.73
C CYS A 22 16.82 22.99 -18.56
N VAL A 23 18.06 23.32 -18.17
CA VAL A 23 18.36 24.29 -17.10
C VAL A 23 17.74 25.64 -17.40
N CYS A 24 17.87 26.16 -18.61
CA CYS A 24 17.25 27.43 -19.01
C CYS A 24 15.72 27.36 -18.91
N ARG A 25 15.09 26.28 -19.40
CA ARG A 25 13.64 26.10 -19.33
C ARG A 25 13.14 26.02 -17.88
N TRP A 26 13.79 25.21 -17.04
CA TRP A 26 13.42 25.08 -15.63
C TRP A 26 13.60 26.39 -14.85
N THR A 27 14.66 27.15 -15.17
CA THR A 27 14.89 28.47 -14.56
C THR A 27 13.78 29.46 -14.95
N MET A 28 13.37 29.48 -16.22
CA MET A 28 12.29 30.34 -16.69
C MET A 28 10.94 29.97 -16.06
N GLU A 29 10.67 28.66 -15.92
CA GLU A 29 9.48 28.14 -15.27
C GLU A 29 9.45 28.52 -13.79
N TRP A 30 10.56 28.31 -13.08
CA TRP A 30 10.71 28.72 -11.68
C TRP A 30 10.50 30.23 -11.48
N ILE A 31 11.05 31.08 -12.35
CA ILE A 31 10.86 32.54 -12.26
C ILE A 31 9.36 32.89 -12.38
N LYS A 32 8.63 32.19 -13.26
CA LYS A 32 7.23 32.47 -13.54
C LYS A 32 6.28 31.93 -12.46
N THR A 33 6.51 30.72 -11.97
CA THR A 33 5.54 29.98 -11.15
C THR A 33 6.01 29.78 -9.71
N ARG A 34 7.30 30.01 -9.42
CA ARG A 34 7.96 29.64 -8.15
C ARG A 34 7.79 28.16 -7.80
N ALA A 35 7.61 27.32 -8.81
CA ALA A 35 7.55 25.87 -8.69
C ALA A 35 8.62 25.22 -9.57
N LEU A 36 9.29 24.19 -9.05
CA LEU A 36 10.21 23.39 -9.85
C LEU A 36 9.37 22.42 -10.71
N PRO A 37 9.71 22.21 -11.99
CA PRO A 37 8.97 21.28 -12.82
C PRO A 37 9.15 19.85 -12.29
N ASP A 38 8.03 19.19 -12.01
CA ASP A 38 8.02 17.79 -11.60
C ASP A 38 8.57 16.90 -12.72
N SER A 39 9.39 15.92 -12.33
CA SER A 39 9.96 14.96 -13.26
C SER A 39 8.93 13.89 -13.60
N ASP A 40 8.39 13.92 -14.82
CA ASP A 40 7.63 12.79 -15.39
C ASP A 40 8.50 11.57 -15.75
N ARG A 41 9.80 11.56 -15.42
CA ARG A 41 10.65 10.37 -15.60
C ARG A 41 10.20 9.25 -14.66
N GLY A 42 9.42 8.34 -15.24
CA GLY A 42 8.75 7.22 -14.59
C GLY A 42 7.33 7.00 -15.13
N CYS A 43 6.72 8.02 -15.75
CA CYS A 43 5.30 8.05 -16.14
C CYS A 43 5.04 8.00 -17.65
N HIS A 44 6.00 7.57 -18.48
CA HIS A 44 5.70 7.19 -19.86
C HIS A 44 5.30 5.71 -19.90
N SER A 45 4.01 5.44 -19.96
CA SER A 45 3.52 4.16 -20.43
C SER A 45 3.99 3.98 -21.88
N LYS A 46 4.80 2.94 -22.15
CA LYS A 46 5.12 2.53 -23.52
C LYS A 46 3.84 1.95 -24.14
N ILE A 47 2.97 2.79 -24.68
CA ILE A 47 1.73 2.38 -25.32
C ILE A 47 2.01 2.05 -26.79
N TYR A 48 1.58 0.86 -27.22
CA TYR A 48 1.65 0.41 -28.61
C TYR A 48 0.22 0.24 -29.11
N SER A 49 -0.16 0.92 -30.20
CA SER A 49 -1.51 0.81 -30.77
C SER A 49 -1.71 -0.55 -31.46
N LEU A 50 -2.90 -1.13 -31.34
CA LEU A 50 -3.32 -2.33 -32.10
C LEU A 50 -3.16 -2.12 -33.62
N LEU A 51 -3.40 -0.90 -34.10
CA LEU A 51 -3.25 -0.55 -35.53
C LEU A 51 -1.78 -0.44 -35.96
N SER A 52 -0.86 -0.38 -35.01
CA SER A 52 0.58 -0.39 -35.25
C SER A 52 1.16 -1.80 -35.30
N ASP A 53 0.38 -2.85 -34.96
CA ASP A 53 0.80 -4.24 -35.12
C ASP A 53 0.91 -4.60 -36.62
N PRO A 54 2.05 -5.15 -37.08
CA PRO A 54 2.26 -5.45 -38.49
C PRO A 54 1.22 -6.41 -39.09
N THR A 55 0.74 -7.39 -38.32
CA THR A 55 -0.23 -8.38 -38.77
C THR A 55 -1.63 -7.78 -38.86
N VAL A 56 -2.02 -6.95 -37.90
CA VAL A 56 -3.30 -6.20 -37.94
C VAL A 56 -3.31 -5.21 -39.10
N ARG A 57 -2.20 -4.48 -39.28
CA ARG A 57 -2.06 -3.53 -40.38
C ARG A 57 -2.17 -4.23 -41.74
N GLU A 58 -1.60 -5.42 -41.87
CA GLU A 58 -1.70 -6.19 -43.11
C GLU A 58 -3.11 -6.77 -43.33
N ALA A 59 -3.78 -7.24 -42.28
CA ALA A 59 -5.17 -7.68 -42.36
C ALA A 59 -6.11 -6.54 -42.77
N ILE A 60 -5.94 -5.35 -42.18
CA ILE A 60 -6.69 -4.14 -42.54
C ILE A 60 -6.42 -3.74 -43.99
N ARG A 61 -5.15 -3.69 -44.42
CA ARG A 61 -4.80 -3.38 -45.81
C ARG A 61 -5.40 -4.36 -46.79
N THR A 62 -5.34 -5.66 -46.48
CA THR A 62 -5.92 -6.71 -47.31
C THR A 62 -7.43 -6.51 -47.44
N TYR A 63 -8.12 -6.30 -46.32
CA TYR A 63 -9.56 -6.04 -46.30
C TYR A 63 -9.96 -4.79 -47.09
N LEU A 64 -9.25 -3.68 -46.91
CA LEU A 64 -9.51 -2.44 -47.65
C LEU A 64 -9.29 -2.61 -49.16
N ARG A 65 -8.38 -3.48 -49.58
CA ARG A 65 -8.10 -3.76 -51.00
C ARG A 65 -9.05 -4.77 -51.64
N SER A 66 -9.55 -5.74 -50.86
CA SER A 66 -10.41 -6.81 -51.39
C SER A 66 -11.89 -6.42 -51.44
N ASN A 67 -12.32 -5.45 -50.64
CA ASN A 67 -13.71 -5.00 -50.62
C ASN A 67 -13.99 -3.92 -51.67
N LYS A 68 -15.19 -3.98 -52.23
CA LYS A 68 -15.69 -2.99 -53.18
C LYS A 68 -16.40 -1.89 -52.39
N TRP A 69 -15.87 -0.67 -52.44
CA TRP A 69 -16.31 0.48 -51.64
C TRP A 69 -17.14 1.47 -52.48
N SER A 70 -18.28 1.01 -52.98
CA SER A 70 -19.17 1.87 -53.76
C SER A 70 -20.63 1.50 -53.56
N VAL A 71 -21.36 2.37 -52.86
CA VAL A 71 -22.82 2.32 -52.74
C VAL A 71 -23.53 2.48 -54.10
N ASP A 72 -22.91 3.09 -55.12
CA ASP A 72 -23.51 3.33 -56.44
C ASP A 72 -22.51 3.01 -57.57
N PRO A 73 -22.42 1.73 -58.00
CA PRO A 73 -21.48 1.30 -59.03
C PRO A 73 -21.60 2.05 -60.38
N PRO A 74 -22.81 2.40 -60.87
CA PRO A 74 -22.95 3.27 -62.03
C PRO A 74 -22.30 4.64 -61.86
N LYS A 75 -22.45 5.29 -60.70
CA LYS A 75 -21.82 6.58 -60.43
C LYS A 75 -20.29 6.48 -60.28
N LEU A 76 -19.79 5.35 -59.77
CA LEU A 76 -18.35 5.05 -59.77
C LEU A 76 -17.79 4.88 -61.19
N GLN A 77 -18.52 4.24 -62.11
CA GLN A 77 -18.12 4.14 -63.51
C GLN A 77 -18.01 5.52 -64.17
N LYS A 78 -19.00 6.40 -63.94
CA LYS A 78 -18.96 7.79 -64.41
C LYS A 78 -17.79 8.58 -63.81
N LEU A 79 -17.42 8.33 -62.56
CA LEU A 79 -16.22 8.91 -61.93
C LEU A 79 -14.94 8.48 -62.68
N PHE A 80 -14.78 7.19 -62.95
CA PHE A 80 -13.59 6.68 -63.67
C PHE A 80 -13.55 7.12 -65.13
N ALA A 81 -14.71 7.26 -65.77
CA ALA A 81 -14.84 7.80 -67.12
C ALA A 81 -14.64 9.34 -67.18
N LYS A 82 -14.48 10.02 -66.03
CA LYS A 82 -14.37 11.48 -65.88
C LYS A 82 -15.60 12.25 -66.40
N GLU A 83 -16.77 11.64 -66.31
CA GLU A 83 -18.05 12.21 -66.76
C GLU A 83 -18.76 13.01 -65.66
N LEU A 84 -18.23 13.01 -64.43
CA LEU A 84 -18.74 13.79 -63.31
C LEU A 84 -18.10 15.17 -63.25
N SER A 85 -18.86 16.17 -62.80
CA SER A 85 -18.28 17.48 -62.50
C SER A 85 -17.27 17.39 -61.35
N PRO A 86 -16.27 18.30 -61.26
CA PRO A 86 -15.28 18.27 -60.19
C PRO A 86 -15.87 18.29 -58.77
N ALA A 87 -16.97 19.01 -58.57
CA ALA A 87 -17.66 19.09 -57.28
C ALA A 87 -18.35 17.76 -56.91
N GLU A 88 -19.07 17.16 -57.85
CA GLU A 88 -19.76 15.87 -57.64
C GLU A 88 -18.77 14.71 -57.46
N ALA A 89 -17.65 14.74 -58.19
CA ALA A 89 -16.56 13.79 -58.04
C ALA A 89 -15.91 13.87 -56.65
N HIS A 90 -15.68 15.10 -56.16
CA HIS A 90 -15.13 15.33 -54.82
C HIS A 90 -16.06 14.84 -53.72
N GLU A 91 -17.35 15.21 -53.78
CA GLU A 91 -18.35 14.82 -52.80
C GLU A 91 -18.53 13.28 -52.76
N TYR A 92 -18.58 12.64 -53.93
CA TYR A 92 -18.71 11.19 -54.03
C TYR A 92 -17.48 10.46 -53.46
N ALA A 93 -16.27 10.91 -53.79
CA ALA A 93 -15.04 10.34 -53.23
C ALA A 93 -14.92 10.57 -51.72
N GLN A 94 -15.32 11.76 -51.25
CA GLN A 94 -15.30 12.10 -49.83
C GLN A 94 -16.27 11.21 -49.04
N ARG A 95 -17.45 10.89 -49.59
CA ARG A 95 -18.41 9.98 -48.96
C ARG A 95 -17.86 8.56 -48.80
N ILE A 96 -17.15 8.04 -49.80
CA ILE A 96 -16.52 6.71 -49.73
C ILE A 96 -15.46 6.67 -48.62
N VAL A 97 -14.56 7.66 -48.58
CA VAL A 97 -13.44 7.70 -47.63
C VAL A 97 -13.87 8.02 -46.20
N SER A 98 -14.86 8.91 -46.01
CA SER A 98 -15.26 9.39 -44.69
C SER A 98 -16.37 8.58 -44.03
N GLN A 99 -17.15 7.81 -44.80
CA GLN A 99 -18.31 7.09 -44.26
C GLN A 99 -18.27 5.60 -44.59
N GLU A 100 -18.10 5.24 -45.86
CA GLU A 100 -18.24 3.85 -46.30
C GLU A 100 -17.08 2.98 -45.81
N MET A 101 -15.84 3.36 -46.14
CA MET A 101 -14.64 2.63 -45.72
C MET A 101 -14.51 2.56 -44.18
N PRO A 102 -14.76 3.64 -43.40
CA PRO A 102 -14.72 3.56 -41.93
C PRO A 102 -15.79 2.64 -41.34
N ARG A 103 -17.01 2.62 -41.89
CA ARG A 103 -18.08 1.71 -41.41
C ARG A 103 -17.75 0.26 -41.69
N GLY A 104 -17.29 -0.05 -42.91
CA GLY A 104 -16.88 -1.41 -43.26
C GLY A 104 -15.67 -1.85 -42.45
N LEU A 105 -14.68 -0.97 -42.27
CA LEU A 105 -13.52 -1.25 -41.43
C LEU A 105 -13.91 -1.51 -39.98
N LYS A 106 -14.88 -0.75 -39.43
CA LYS A 106 -15.41 -0.99 -38.09
C LYS A 106 -16.03 -2.37 -37.96
N SER A 107 -16.93 -2.75 -38.88
CA SER A 107 -17.55 -4.09 -38.87
C SER A 107 -16.50 -5.20 -39.05
N PHE A 108 -15.54 -5.05 -39.96
CA PHE A 108 -14.45 -6.01 -40.09
C PHE A 108 -13.62 -6.16 -38.82
N VAL A 109 -13.33 -5.05 -38.14
CA VAL A 109 -12.62 -5.09 -36.86
C VAL A 109 -13.47 -5.81 -35.80
N GLU A 110 -14.74 -5.45 -35.66
CA GLU A 110 -15.63 -5.99 -34.63
C GLU A 110 -16.01 -7.47 -34.86
N ASP A 111 -16.30 -7.85 -36.10
CA ASP A 111 -16.90 -9.13 -36.44
C ASP A 111 -15.88 -10.19 -36.89
N THR A 112 -14.71 -9.75 -37.39
CA THR A 112 -13.69 -10.66 -37.94
C THR A 112 -12.35 -10.56 -37.20
N LEU A 113 -11.81 -9.34 -37.05
CA LEU A 113 -10.47 -9.15 -36.51
C LEU A 113 -10.42 -9.42 -35.00
N LEU A 114 -11.34 -8.83 -34.22
CA LEU A 114 -11.39 -9.02 -32.77
C LEU A 114 -11.73 -10.47 -32.38
N PRO A 115 -12.71 -11.18 -32.98
CA PRO A 115 -12.98 -12.57 -32.64
C PRO A 115 -11.83 -13.52 -32.98
N ARG A 116 -11.14 -13.33 -34.12
CA ARG A 116 -9.91 -14.08 -34.46
C ARG A 116 -8.79 -13.85 -33.44
N MET A 117 -8.76 -12.68 -32.84
CA MET A 117 -7.82 -12.31 -31.77
C MET A 117 -8.37 -12.62 -30.37
N GLN A 118 -9.48 -13.36 -30.27
CA GLN A 118 -10.17 -13.73 -29.02
C GLN A 118 -10.53 -12.53 -28.12
N CYS A 119 -10.76 -11.37 -28.72
CA CYS A 119 -11.14 -10.13 -28.07
C CYS A 119 -12.64 -9.85 -28.24
N LYS A 120 -13.26 -9.15 -27.29
CA LYS A 120 -14.64 -8.64 -27.41
C LYS A 120 -14.69 -7.16 -27.01
N PRO A 121 -15.52 -6.33 -27.67
CA PRO A 121 -15.77 -4.96 -27.22
C PRO A 121 -16.49 -4.95 -25.87
N GLY A 122 -15.91 -4.28 -24.86
CA GLY A 122 -16.54 -4.03 -23.56
C GLY A 122 -16.85 -2.56 -23.33
N ARG A 123 -17.62 -2.25 -22.27
CA ARG A 123 -18.03 -0.88 -21.89
C ARG A 123 -16.85 0.10 -21.71
N LEU A 124 -15.66 -0.42 -21.41
CA LEU A 124 -14.44 0.36 -21.17
C LEU A 124 -13.23 -0.25 -21.92
N GLY A 125 -13.45 -0.88 -23.09
CA GLY A 125 -12.40 -1.31 -24.01
C GLY A 125 -12.19 -2.82 -24.21
N LEU A 126 -11.01 -3.20 -24.71
CA LEU A 126 -10.57 -4.58 -24.99
C LEU A 126 -9.75 -5.12 -23.81
N SER A 127 -9.85 -6.42 -23.48
CA SER A 127 -9.28 -7.01 -22.25
C SER A 127 -8.46 -8.29 -22.53
N MET A 128 -7.21 -8.34 -22.08
CA MET A 128 -6.36 -9.53 -21.87
C MET A 128 -5.14 -9.16 -20.97
N SER A 129 -4.34 -10.10 -20.41
CA SER A 129 -3.42 -9.77 -19.27
C SER A 129 -2.15 -10.68 -19.04
N SER A 130 -1.18 -10.28 -18.15
CA SER A 130 0.27 -10.69 -17.92
C SER A 130 0.71 -11.72 -16.78
N MET A 131 2.02 -11.95 -16.53
CA MET A 131 2.72 -13.24 -16.21
C MET A 131 2.98 -13.79 -14.77
N ARG A 132 3.10 -15.14 -14.65
CA ARG A 132 3.58 -16.04 -13.56
C ARG A 132 4.42 -17.20 -14.21
N PRO A 133 4.54 -18.50 -13.79
CA PRO A 133 5.02 -19.54 -14.71
C PRO A 133 4.33 -19.39 -16.05
N HIS A 134 5.11 -19.65 -17.10
CA HIS A 134 4.95 -19.10 -18.43
C HIS A 134 3.64 -19.48 -19.15
N ASP A 135 2.70 -20.16 -18.48
CA ASP A 135 1.73 -21.08 -19.09
C ASP A 135 0.37 -20.41 -19.38
N GLY A 136 0.17 -19.17 -18.92
CA GLY A 136 -0.91 -18.31 -19.41
C GLY A 136 -0.47 -17.55 -20.67
N GLU A 137 -1.37 -17.20 -21.58
CA GLU A 137 -0.98 -16.46 -22.79
C GLU A 137 -0.27 -15.13 -22.47
N LYS A 138 0.83 -14.87 -23.18
CA LYS A 138 1.84 -13.85 -22.87
C LYS A 138 1.39 -12.42 -23.15
N LYS A 139 0.29 -12.22 -23.87
CA LYS A 139 -0.10 -10.93 -24.45
C LYS A 139 -1.54 -10.60 -24.13
N GLY A 140 -1.80 -9.31 -23.92
CA GLY A 140 -3.14 -8.84 -23.74
C GLY A 140 -3.40 -7.40 -24.11
N TRP A 141 -4.58 -7.12 -24.69
CA TRP A 141 -5.01 -5.79 -25.09
C TRP A 141 -5.64 -5.05 -23.92
N VAL A 142 -5.28 -3.77 -23.77
CA VAL A 142 -5.87 -2.79 -22.84
C VAL A 142 -6.00 -1.44 -23.52
N LEU A 143 -6.92 -0.59 -23.05
CA LEU A 143 -7.04 0.78 -23.54
C LEU A 143 -5.83 1.63 -23.15
N GLU A 144 -5.56 2.65 -23.96
CA GLU A 144 -4.59 3.70 -23.68
C GLU A 144 -4.91 4.36 -22.32
N GLY A 145 -3.92 4.35 -21.42
CA GLY A 145 -4.07 4.83 -20.03
C GLY A 145 -4.57 3.81 -19.02
N GLN A 146 -4.90 2.57 -19.41
CA GLN A 146 -5.34 1.52 -18.49
C GLN A 146 -4.33 0.38 -18.33
N GLN A 147 -4.25 -0.18 -17.12
CA GLN A 147 -3.52 -1.42 -16.85
C GLN A 147 -4.51 -2.56 -16.61
N PRO A 148 -4.31 -3.75 -17.19
CA PRO A 148 -5.16 -4.88 -16.92
C PRO A 148 -4.87 -5.41 -15.51
N LEU A 149 -5.78 -5.20 -14.57
CA LEU A 149 -5.73 -5.86 -13.28
C LEU A 149 -6.13 -7.33 -13.44
N LYS A 150 -5.14 -8.23 -13.62
CA LYS A 150 -5.37 -9.66 -13.40
C LYS A 150 -5.89 -9.86 -11.99
N LYS A 151 -6.95 -10.66 -11.82
CA LYS A 151 -7.18 -11.28 -10.51
C LYS A 151 -5.91 -12.03 -10.12
N LYS A 152 -5.35 -11.70 -8.96
CA LYS A 152 -4.29 -12.48 -8.32
C LYS A 152 -4.94 -13.82 -7.91
N GLY A 153 -5.06 -14.75 -8.84
CA GLY A 153 -5.64 -16.08 -8.60
C GLY A 153 -4.78 -16.89 -7.63
N ALA A 154 -5.37 -17.96 -7.07
CA ALA A 154 -4.76 -18.89 -6.11
C ALA A 154 -3.66 -19.80 -6.70
N GLY A 155 -2.90 -19.32 -7.69
CA GLY A 155 -1.86 -20.09 -8.37
C GLY A 155 -0.53 -20.13 -7.62
N ARG A 156 0.28 -21.16 -7.92
CA ARG A 156 1.63 -21.40 -7.40
C ARG A 156 2.63 -20.33 -7.86
N GLY A 157 3.65 -20.09 -7.07
CA GLY A 157 4.80 -19.25 -7.43
C GLY A 157 6.03 -19.60 -6.61
N ILE A 158 7.17 -19.05 -7.01
CA ILE A 158 8.44 -19.23 -6.31
C ILE A 158 8.84 -17.90 -5.68
N HIS A 159 9.16 -17.94 -4.41
CA HIS A 159 9.85 -16.88 -3.69
C HIS A 159 11.32 -17.28 -3.55
N GLN A 160 12.21 -16.37 -3.90
CA GLN A 160 13.64 -16.59 -3.92
C GLN A 160 14.30 -15.52 -3.05
N SER A 161 14.96 -15.94 -1.97
CA SER A 161 15.71 -15.07 -1.05
C SER A 161 17.20 -15.35 -1.18
N ASP A 162 17.97 -14.32 -1.53
CA ASP A 162 19.40 -14.41 -1.86
C ASP A 162 20.20 -13.27 -1.23
N PHE A 163 21.52 -13.51 -1.09
CA PHE A 163 22.48 -12.50 -0.68
C PHE A 163 23.51 -12.25 -1.79
N LEU A 164 23.68 -10.98 -2.14
CA LEU A 164 24.74 -10.51 -3.03
C LEU A 164 25.81 -9.82 -2.18
N CYS A 165 27.03 -10.33 -2.24
CA CYS A 165 28.20 -9.77 -1.58
C CYS A 165 29.03 -8.97 -2.59
N SER A 166 29.49 -7.78 -2.19
CA SER A 166 30.31 -6.92 -3.06
C SER A 166 31.68 -7.51 -3.41
N THR A 167 32.22 -8.40 -2.57
CA THR A 167 33.56 -8.97 -2.76
C THR A 167 33.56 -10.29 -3.54
N VAL A 168 32.54 -11.13 -3.35
CA VAL A 168 32.48 -12.48 -3.93
C VAL A 168 31.25 -12.70 -4.84
N GLY A 169 30.43 -11.67 -5.04
CA GLY A 169 29.22 -11.76 -5.84
C GLY A 169 28.11 -12.54 -5.12
N TRP A 170 27.41 -13.39 -5.85
CA TRP A 170 26.26 -14.12 -5.31
C TRP A 170 26.69 -15.25 -4.37
N LEU A 171 26.22 -15.18 -3.12
CA LEU A 171 26.38 -16.24 -2.11
C LEU A 171 25.33 -17.34 -2.32
N LYS A 172 25.63 -18.28 -3.21
CA LYS A 172 24.73 -19.38 -3.59
C LYS A 172 24.31 -20.25 -2.41
N ASP A 173 25.21 -20.52 -1.48
CA ASP A 173 24.92 -21.38 -0.33
C ASP A 173 24.03 -20.69 0.71
N ALA A 174 23.93 -19.35 0.66
CA ALA A 174 23.01 -18.57 1.47
C ALA A 174 21.56 -18.60 0.92
N SER A 175 21.36 -19.14 -0.28
CA SER A 175 20.11 -19.08 -1.03
C SER A 175 18.98 -19.92 -0.42
N VAL A 176 17.76 -19.37 -0.41
CA VAL A 176 16.54 -20.09 -0.01
C VAL A 176 15.44 -19.86 -1.05
N THR A 177 14.91 -20.97 -1.54
CA THR A 177 13.75 -21.02 -2.44
C THR A 177 12.55 -21.53 -1.66
N LEU A 178 11.41 -20.85 -1.78
CA LEU A 178 10.15 -21.22 -1.16
C LEU A 178 9.05 -21.24 -2.21
N GLU A 179 8.22 -22.28 -2.25
CA GLU A 179 7.06 -22.32 -3.13
C GLU A 179 5.80 -21.84 -2.42
N TYR A 180 5.14 -20.81 -2.95
CA TYR A 180 3.91 -20.28 -2.35
C TYR A 180 2.68 -20.65 -3.19
N GLY A 181 1.55 -20.89 -2.52
CA GLY A 181 0.29 -21.29 -3.15
C GLY A 181 -0.57 -22.17 -2.22
N LYS A 182 -1.81 -22.50 -2.64
CA LYS A 182 -2.67 -23.42 -1.89
C LYS A 182 -1.97 -24.80 -1.78
N ASN A 183 -1.80 -25.31 -0.57
CA ASN A 183 -1.09 -26.58 -0.25
C ASN A 183 0.44 -26.58 -0.52
N HIS A 184 1.08 -25.42 -0.48
CA HIS A 184 2.55 -25.30 -0.57
C HIS A 184 3.15 -24.68 0.70
N ASP A 185 4.45 -24.35 0.67
CA ASP A 185 5.30 -23.93 1.80
C ASP A 185 4.88 -22.62 2.49
N GLY A 186 3.77 -22.02 2.06
CA GLY A 186 3.18 -20.83 2.67
C GLY A 186 3.72 -19.54 2.08
N PHE A 187 4.02 -18.56 2.94
CA PHE A 187 4.51 -17.25 2.53
C PHE A 187 5.84 -16.97 3.23
N TRP A 188 6.71 -16.21 2.57
CA TRP A 188 7.91 -15.69 3.21
C TRP A 188 7.53 -14.84 4.42
N ASN A 189 8.08 -15.18 5.57
CA ASN A 189 7.89 -14.45 6.81
C ASN A 189 9.26 -14.20 7.42
N GLY A 190 9.30 -13.41 8.48
CA GLY A 190 10.58 -13.06 9.03
C GLY A 190 11.24 -14.15 9.88
N GLU A 191 10.49 -15.11 10.41
CA GLU A 191 11.08 -16.30 11.04
C GLU A 191 11.96 -17.06 10.03
N LEU A 192 11.50 -17.20 8.79
CA LEU A 192 12.28 -17.77 7.69
C LEU A 192 13.51 -16.93 7.35
N PHE A 193 13.41 -15.59 7.42
CA PHE A 193 14.56 -14.71 7.22
C PHE A 193 15.62 -14.87 8.32
N VAL A 194 15.22 -14.91 9.59
CA VAL A 194 16.14 -15.15 10.71
C VAL A 194 16.78 -16.53 10.60
N LYS A 195 15.98 -17.54 10.24
CA LYS A 195 16.47 -18.90 10.01
C LYS A 195 17.49 -18.94 8.87
N GLN A 196 17.21 -18.27 7.74
CA GLN A 196 18.15 -18.15 6.63
C GLN A 196 19.46 -17.47 7.06
N LEU A 197 19.38 -16.41 7.87
CA LEU A 197 20.57 -15.74 8.39
C LEU A 197 21.44 -16.69 9.22
N GLN A 198 20.82 -17.36 10.19
CA GLN A 198 21.50 -18.25 11.14
C GLN A 198 22.06 -19.51 10.47
N GLU A 199 21.25 -20.19 9.66
CA GLU A 199 21.60 -21.51 9.12
C GLU A 199 22.36 -21.45 7.81
N LYS A 200 22.25 -20.36 7.04
CA LYS A 200 22.82 -20.29 5.70
C LYS A 200 23.74 -19.10 5.46
N PHE A 201 23.29 -17.88 5.78
CA PHE A 201 24.08 -16.68 5.49
C PHE A 201 25.40 -16.66 6.26
N PHE A 202 25.37 -16.80 7.59
CA PHE A 202 26.60 -16.73 8.38
C PHE A 202 27.62 -17.84 7.99
N PRO A 203 27.21 -19.11 7.83
CA PRO A 203 28.13 -20.14 7.32
C PRO A 203 28.69 -19.83 5.93
N ALA A 204 27.86 -19.38 4.99
CA ALA A 204 28.30 -19.05 3.64
C ALA A 204 29.25 -17.84 3.61
N PHE A 205 29.00 -16.85 4.46
CA PHE A 205 29.85 -15.67 4.60
C PHE A 205 31.19 -16.02 5.25
N GLU A 206 31.19 -16.81 6.32
CA GLU A 206 32.42 -17.27 6.98
C GLU A 206 33.26 -18.15 6.06
N ALA A 207 32.64 -19.04 5.26
CA ALA A 207 33.35 -19.84 4.26
C ALA A 207 33.99 -18.99 3.15
N ALA A 208 33.34 -17.89 2.76
CA ALA A 208 33.82 -17.02 1.69
C ALA A 208 34.92 -16.03 2.14
N HIS A 209 34.91 -15.59 3.41
CA HIS A 209 35.77 -14.51 3.90
C HIS A 209 36.74 -14.94 5.01
N GLY A 210 36.44 -15.99 5.76
CA GLY A 210 37.18 -16.41 6.95
C GLY A 210 36.87 -15.58 8.21
N PRO A 211 37.57 -15.86 9.32
CA PRO A 211 37.34 -15.18 10.60
C PRO A 211 37.81 -13.72 10.58
N GLY A 212 37.22 -12.88 11.43
CA GLY A 212 37.62 -11.48 11.63
C GLY A 212 36.91 -10.45 10.75
N TYR A 213 36.04 -10.87 9.84
CA TYR A 213 35.22 -9.97 9.04
C TYR A 213 33.88 -9.65 9.71
N THR A 214 33.41 -8.42 9.55
CA THR A 214 32.08 -7.99 9.96
C THR A 214 31.19 -7.82 8.73
N ALA A 215 30.07 -8.54 8.69
CA ALA A 215 29.08 -8.39 7.64
C ALA A 215 28.18 -7.17 7.89
N VAL A 216 28.04 -6.30 6.90
CA VAL A 216 27.02 -5.24 6.87
C VAL A 216 25.96 -5.63 5.86
N ILE A 217 24.75 -5.92 6.33
CA ILE A 217 23.65 -6.41 5.52
C ILE A 217 22.69 -5.25 5.21
N LEU A 218 22.46 -4.99 3.92
CA LEU A 218 21.51 -4.00 3.43
C LEU A 218 20.28 -4.72 2.89
N VAL A 219 19.13 -4.50 3.53
CA VAL A 219 17.83 -5.03 3.12
C VAL A 219 16.79 -3.92 3.11
N ASP A 220 15.69 -4.13 2.39
CA ASP A 220 14.55 -3.22 2.41
C ASP A 220 13.74 -3.35 3.72
N ASN A 221 12.85 -2.39 3.97
CA ASN A 221 11.96 -2.39 5.14
C ASN A 221 10.71 -3.25 4.93
N SER A 222 10.86 -4.45 4.36
CA SER A 222 9.75 -5.39 4.24
C SER A 222 9.33 -5.90 5.62
N GLN A 223 8.05 -6.30 5.76
CA GLN A 223 7.58 -6.95 7.00
C GLN A 223 8.33 -8.26 7.29
N GLY A 224 8.84 -8.93 6.25
CA GLY A 224 9.68 -10.12 6.40
C GLY A 224 11.03 -9.84 7.05
N HIS A 225 11.54 -8.61 7.00
CA HIS A 225 12.80 -8.26 7.67
C HIS A 225 12.59 -7.66 9.07
N SER A 226 11.34 -7.39 9.45
CA SER A 226 10.97 -6.71 10.70
C SER A 226 10.51 -7.69 11.78
N VAL A 227 11.35 -8.69 12.08
CA VAL A 227 11.04 -9.72 13.09
C VAL A 227 11.29 -9.20 14.48
N TYR A 228 10.32 -9.45 15.36
CA TYR A 228 10.50 -9.26 16.78
C TYR A 228 11.08 -10.52 17.41
N ALA A 229 11.91 -10.35 18.44
CA ALA A 229 12.38 -11.46 19.25
C ALA A 229 11.18 -12.30 19.79
N PRO A 230 11.35 -13.62 19.99
CA PRO A 230 10.27 -14.49 20.48
C PRO A 230 9.64 -14.05 21.80
N ASP A 231 10.42 -13.36 22.64
CA ASP A 231 10.02 -12.82 23.94
C ASP A 231 9.62 -11.33 23.89
N ALA A 232 9.55 -10.71 22.71
CA ALA A 232 9.29 -9.29 22.59
C ALA A 232 7.90 -8.91 23.11
N LEU A 233 7.80 -7.71 23.72
CA LEU A 233 6.55 -7.14 24.18
C LEU A 233 5.66 -6.77 22.99
N ARG A 234 4.74 -7.67 22.63
CA ARG A 234 3.83 -7.52 21.49
C ARG A 234 2.39 -7.72 21.91
N VAL A 235 1.64 -6.64 21.99
CA VAL A 235 0.22 -6.70 22.39
C VAL A 235 -0.60 -7.63 21.49
N SER A 236 -0.26 -7.75 20.19
CA SER A 236 -0.94 -8.64 19.25
C SER A 236 -0.84 -10.12 19.60
N GLU A 237 0.21 -10.52 20.32
CA GLU A 237 0.49 -11.90 20.73
C GLU A 237 0.07 -12.18 22.19
N MET A 238 -0.55 -11.20 22.85
CA MET A 238 -1.07 -11.34 24.21
C MET A 238 -2.50 -11.86 24.19
N GLY A 239 -2.78 -12.86 25.03
CA GLY A 239 -4.15 -13.27 25.30
C GLY A 239 -4.90 -12.20 26.10
N PHE A 240 -6.23 -12.15 25.98
CA PHE A 240 -7.01 -11.26 26.86
C PHE A 240 -6.96 -11.74 28.33
N ARG A 241 -7.07 -13.07 28.53
CA ARG A 241 -6.96 -13.74 29.84
C ARG A 241 -5.56 -14.36 30.05
N PRO A 242 -5.16 -14.63 31.30
CA PRO A 242 -3.99 -15.45 31.63
C PRO A 242 -3.92 -16.82 30.94
N GLY A 243 -2.70 -17.31 30.72
CA GLY A 243 -2.42 -18.67 30.26
C GLY A 243 -2.87 -18.98 28.83
N GLY A 244 -3.07 -20.27 28.53
CA GLY A 244 -3.44 -20.72 27.18
C GLY A 244 -2.31 -20.58 26.15
N LYS A 245 -2.68 -20.63 24.86
CA LYS A 245 -1.72 -20.49 23.75
C LYS A 245 -1.41 -19.01 23.49
N GLN A 246 -0.70 -18.35 24.41
CA GLN A 246 -0.18 -16.98 24.22
C GLN A 246 1.34 -16.94 24.36
N ALA A 247 1.98 -15.94 23.76
CA ALA A 247 3.43 -15.81 23.79
C ALA A 247 3.96 -15.48 25.19
N ARG A 248 5.12 -16.04 25.54
CA ARG A 248 5.82 -15.76 26.79
C ARG A 248 6.76 -14.58 26.59
N MET A 249 6.31 -13.39 26.99
CA MET A 249 7.06 -12.15 26.78
C MET A 249 7.99 -11.84 27.95
N ARG A 250 9.09 -11.12 27.68
CA ARG A 250 9.99 -10.57 28.70
C ARG A 250 9.31 -9.47 29.51
N ASN A 251 9.88 -9.16 30.66
CA ASN A 251 9.38 -8.08 31.50
C ASN A 251 9.43 -6.74 30.75
N GLY A 252 8.37 -5.96 30.93
CA GLY A 252 8.29 -4.59 30.47
C GLY A 252 8.46 -3.61 31.61
N TRP A 253 8.14 -2.36 31.34
CA TRP A 253 8.08 -1.31 32.35
C TRP A 253 7.06 -0.25 31.92
N TYR A 254 6.62 0.56 32.87
CA TYR A 254 5.79 1.73 32.62
C TYR A 254 6.14 2.84 33.61
N ASN A 255 5.82 4.08 33.23
CA ASN A 255 5.99 5.22 34.13
C ASN A 255 4.69 5.47 34.90
N HIS A 256 4.81 5.61 36.22
CA HIS A 256 3.72 6.01 37.10
C HIS A 256 4.25 7.06 38.08
N ALA A 257 3.63 8.24 38.12
CA ALA A 257 4.06 9.36 38.97
C ALA A 257 5.56 9.72 38.83
N GLY A 258 6.10 9.67 37.61
CA GLY A 258 7.52 9.96 37.34
C GLY A 258 8.50 8.84 37.72
N GLN A 259 8.01 7.73 38.28
CA GLN A 259 8.83 6.56 38.60
C GLN A 259 8.63 5.45 37.57
N ARG A 260 9.75 4.80 37.19
CA ARG A 260 9.73 3.64 36.29
C ARG A 260 9.43 2.39 37.11
N ILE A 261 8.29 1.78 36.87
CA ILE A 261 7.84 0.55 37.52
C ILE A 261 8.05 -0.61 36.54
N GLU A 262 8.70 -1.67 37.02
CA GLU A 262 8.84 -2.91 36.25
C GLU A 262 7.49 -3.63 36.15
N GLN A 263 7.18 -4.14 34.96
CA GLN A 263 5.99 -4.93 34.68
C GLN A 263 6.40 -6.37 34.35
N PRO A 264 6.27 -7.30 35.30
CA PRO A 264 6.35 -8.72 35.02
C PRO A 264 5.24 -9.13 34.06
N MET A 265 5.59 -9.87 33.01
CA MET A 265 4.64 -10.39 32.01
C MET A 265 4.25 -11.85 32.25
N ILE A 266 4.94 -12.53 33.16
CA ILE A 266 4.68 -13.90 33.59
C ILE A 266 4.31 -13.86 35.08
N PHE A 267 3.35 -14.70 35.48
CA PHE A 267 3.04 -14.88 36.90
C PHE A 267 4.18 -15.61 37.62
N PRO A 268 4.44 -15.27 38.90
CA PRO A 268 5.47 -15.95 39.67
C PRO A 268 5.08 -17.41 39.92
N ALA A 269 6.07 -18.22 40.31
CA ALA A 269 5.90 -19.67 40.46
C ALA A 269 4.97 -20.06 41.63
N ASP A 270 4.80 -19.18 42.60
CA ASP A 270 3.95 -19.31 43.78
C ASP A 270 2.50 -18.83 43.54
N HIS A 271 2.16 -18.40 42.31
CA HIS A 271 0.82 -17.89 42.03
C HIS A 271 -0.23 -19.00 42.03
N GLU A 272 -1.16 -18.93 42.98
CA GLU A 272 -2.21 -19.94 43.29
C GLU A 272 -2.86 -20.61 42.06
N LYS A 273 -3.30 -19.81 41.08
CA LYS A 273 -4.04 -20.33 39.91
C LYS A 273 -3.26 -20.37 38.59
N TRP A 274 -2.24 -19.54 38.43
CA TRP A 274 -1.60 -19.25 37.15
C TRP A 274 -0.07 -19.33 37.24
N ALA A 275 0.46 -20.14 38.15
CA ALA A 275 1.89 -20.34 38.37
C ALA A 275 2.65 -20.50 37.03
N ASN A 276 3.67 -19.65 36.83
CA ASN A 276 4.50 -19.60 35.62
C ASN A 276 3.75 -19.39 34.29
N GLN A 277 2.48 -18.99 34.31
CA GLN A 277 1.70 -18.70 33.11
C GLN A 277 1.88 -17.24 32.66
N PRO A 278 1.79 -16.96 31.35
CA PRO A 278 1.78 -15.60 30.84
C PRO A 278 0.54 -14.82 31.29
N LYS A 279 0.72 -13.55 31.62
CA LYS A 279 -0.35 -12.62 31.99
C LYS A 279 -1.09 -12.16 30.74
N GLY A 280 -2.43 -12.20 30.79
CA GLY A 280 -3.25 -11.61 29.74
C GLY A 280 -3.32 -10.08 29.83
N MET A 281 -3.76 -9.45 28.74
CA MET A 281 -3.94 -7.98 28.65
C MET A 281 -4.80 -7.43 29.79
N GLN A 282 -5.86 -8.14 30.17
CA GLN A 282 -6.74 -7.70 31.26
C GLN A 282 -5.97 -7.58 32.57
N GLN A 283 -5.15 -8.58 32.91
CA GLN A 283 -4.36 -8.59 34.13
C GLN A 283 -3.36 -7.43 34.15
N VAL A 284 -2.61 -7.24 33.05
CA VAL A 284 -1.62 -6.16 32.93
C VAL A 284 -2.29 -4.78 33.06
N LEU A 285 -3.49 -4.60 32.48
CA LEU A 285 -4.24 -3.35 32.60
C LEU A 285 -4.79 -3.12 34.01
N ILE A 286 -5.18 -4.19 34.73
CA ILE A 286 -5.59 -4.10 36.14
C ILE A 286 -4.41 -3.66 36.99
N GLU A 287 -3.25 -4.32 36.84
CA GLU A 287 -2.02 -4.00 37.59
C GLU A 287 -1.54 -2.57 37.34
N ARG A 288 -1.80 -2.03 36.14
CA ARG A 288 -1.49 -0.64 35.78
C ARG A 288 -2.57 0.37 36.16
N GLY A 289 -3.70 -0.06 36.73
CA GLY A 289 -4.84 0.80 37.05
C GLY A 289 -5.58 1.37 35.83
N LEU A 290 -5.38 0.80 34.65
CA LEU A 290 -5.96 1.26 33.37
C LEU A 290 -7.24 0.53 32.97
N TRP A 291 -7.63 -0.51 33.72
CA TRP A 291 -8.80 -1.33 33.41
C TRP A 291 -10.11 -0.63 33.81
N ARG A 292 -10.89 -0.21 32.79
CA ARG A 292 -12.06 0.70 32.85
C ARG A 292 -13.32 0.18 33.55
N SER A 293 -13.20 -0.82 34.41
CA SER A 293 -14.37 -1.45 35.02
C SER A 293 -14.25 -1.59 36.52
N ALA A 294 -13.64 -0.64 37.24
CA ALA A 294 -13.54 -0.69 38.71
C ALA A 294 -14.89 -1.05 39.35
N VAL A 295 -15.96 -0.30 39.01
CA VAL A 295 -17.33 -0.56 39.50
C VAL A 295 -17.86 -1.91 39.00
N LYS A 296 -17.89 -2.16 37.68
CA LYS A 296 -18.47 -3.39 37.11
C LYS A 296 -17.68 -4.67 37.43
N LYS A 297 -16.40 -4.54 37.78
CA LYS A 297 -15.52 -5.63 38.22
C LYS A 297 -15.78 -5.90 39.69
N TYR A 298 -15.76 -4.86 40.52
CA TYR A 298 -16.11 -4.96 41.94
C TYR A 298 -17.47 -5.66 42.11
N LEU A 299 -18.49 -5.20 41.38
CA LEU A 299 -19.82 -5.80 41.41
C LEU A 299 -19.86 -7.24 40.88
N ARG A 300 -18.97 -7.63 39.97
CA ARG A 300 -18.90 -9.02 39.49
C ARG A 300 -18.17 -9.96 40.46
N GLU A 301 -17.29 -9.40 41.28
CA GLU A 301 -16.49 -10.14 42.25
C GLU A 301 -17.17 -10.22 43.62
N HIS A 302 -18.03 -9.26 43.95
CA HIS A 302 -18.63 -9.11 45.28
C HIS A 302 -20.16 -9.27 45.29
N CYS A 303 -20.80 -9.49 44.14
CA CYS A 303 -22.23 -9.82 44.07
C CYS A 303 -22.43 -11.27 43.61
N ASP A 304 -23.42 -11.94 44.20
CA ASP A 304 -23.88 -13.29 43.84
C ASP A 304 -24.92 -13.30 42.70
N TYR A 305 -24.99 -12.20 41.92
CA TYR A 305 -25.97 -11.95 40.87
C TYR A 305 -27.44 -11.84 41.36
N THR A 306 -27.67 -11.65 42.66
CA THR A 306 -28.97 -11.23 43.18
C THR A 306 -29.10 -9.71 43.23
N PHE A 307 -30.34 -9.21 43.20
CA PHE A 307 -30.60 -7.77 43.29
C PHE A 307 -30.19 -7.19 44.64
N ASN A 308 -30.33 -7.95 45.73
CA ASN A 308 -30.01 -7.47 47.08
C ASN A 308 -28.50 -7.24 47.26
N THR A 309 -27.66 -8.19 46.83
CA THR A 309 -26.20 -8.02 46.89
C THR A 309 -25.70 -6.94 45.93
N LEU A 310 -26.33 -6.78 44.76
CA LEU A 310 -26.07 -5.66 43.86
C LEU A 310 -26.36 -4.31 44.53
N ARG A 311 -27.52 -4.21 45.19
CA ARG A 311 -27.96 -2.99 45.86
C ARG A 311 -27.03 -2.61 47.01
N GLU A 312 -26.58 -3.59 47.79
CA GLU A 312 -25.66 -3.37 48.93
C GLU A 312 -24.24 -3.00 48.48
N ASN A 313 -23.74 -3.62 47.40
CA ASN A 313 -22.38 -3.39 46.93
C ASN A 313 -22.22 -2.21 45.97
N MET A 314 -23.30 -1.68 45.40
CA MET A 314 -23.25 -0.54 44.46
C MET A 314 -22.58 0.71 45.05
N PRO A 315 -22.92 1.19 46.26
CA PRO A 315 -22.28 2.37 46.83
C PRO A 315 -20.78 2.16 47.09
N ILE A 316 -20.40 0.96 47.54
CA ILE A 316 -18.99 0.61 47.83
C ILE A 316 -18.18 0.54 46.52
N ALA A 317 -18.77 -0.07 45.49
CA ALA A 317 -18.18 -0.11 44.15
C ALA A 317 -17.94 1.29 43.58
N LEU A 318 -18.87 2.23 43.78
CA LEU A 318 -18.73 3.62 43.36
C LEU A 318 -17.66 4.37 44.17
N GLN A 319 -17.56 4.13 45.48
CA GLN A 319 -16.53 4.72 46.35
C GLN A 319 -15.12 4.21 46.02
N SER A 320 -15.00 3.01 45.44
CA SER A 320 -13.70 2.46 45.01
C SER A 320 -13.04 3.22 43.85
N VAL A 321 -13.77 4.12 43.19
CA VAL A 321 -13.27 4.92 42.06
C VAL A 321 -12.65 6.22 42.59
N SER A 322 -11.37 6.46 42.31
CA SER A 322 -10.71 7.69 42.73
C SER A 322 -11.31 8.93 42.05
N VAL A 323 -11.35 10.06 42.78
CA VAL A 323 -11.83 11.36 42.28
C VAL A 323 -11.06 11.80 41.04
N GLU A 324 -9.75 11.54 40.99
CA GLU A 324 -8.91 11.82 39.83
C GLU A 324 -9.39 11.10 38.57
N LEU A 325 -9.80 9.84 38.70
CA LEU A 325 -10.34 9.06 37.58
C LEU A 325 -11.69 9.62 37.14
N ILE A 326 -12.56 10.00 38.08
CA ILE A 326 -13.85 10.65 37.79
C ILE A 326 -13.63 11.92 36.97
N ARG A 327 -12.72 12.81 37.40
CA ARG A 327 -12.39 14.06 36.68
C ARG A 327 -11.84 13.82 35.28
N LYS A 328 -10.99 12.80 35.10
CA LYS A 328 -10.49 12.42 33.75
C LYS A 328 -11.62 12.02 32.81
N TRP A 329 -12.65 11.34 33.33
CA TRP A 329 -13.82 10.96 32.54
C TRP A 329 -14.75 12.13 32.24
N GLU A 330 -14.95 13.01 33.23
CA GLU A 330 -15.69 14.27 33.04
C GLU A 330 -15.05 15.13 31.93
N HIS A 331 -13.74 15.37 32.01
CA HIS A 331 -13.04 16.14 30.96
C HIS A 331 -13.14 15.48 29.58
N ARG A 332 -13.14 14.14 29.53
CA ARG A 332 -13.33 13.42 28.28
C ARG A 332 -14.75 13.57 27.75
N ALA A 333 -15.76 13.57 28.62
CA ALA A 333 -17.15 13.79 28.23
C ALA A 333 -17.36 15.19 27.67
N TRP A 334 -16.80 16.22 28.32
CA TRP A 334 -16.80 17.60 27.81
C TRP A 334 -16.19 17.69 26.41
N ARG A 335 -15.02 17.08 26.18
CA ARG A 335 -14.42 17.06 24.84
C ARG A 335 -15.28 16.38 23.77
N PHE A 336 -16.07 15.37 24.15
CA PHE A 336 -17.04 14.78 23.23
C PHE A 336 -18.21 15.72 22.97
N ILE A 337 -18.71 16.42 24.00
CA ILE A 337 -19.74 17.45 23.86
C ILE A 337 -19.25 18.53 22.88
N ASP A 338 -18.05 19.07 23.09
CA ASP A 338 -17.45 20.08 22.22
C ASP A 338 -17.34 19.57 20.77
N ALA A 339 -16.83 18.36 20.58
CA ALA A 339 -16.73 17.74 19.26
C ALA A 339 -18.11 17.59 18.58
N TYR A 340 -19.16 17.27 19.33
CA TYR A 340 -20.52 17.19 18.78
C TYR A 340 -21.14 18.56 18.53
N THR A 341 -20.80 19.59 19.31
CA THR A 341 -21.29 20.97 19.05
C THR A 341 -20.79 21.53 17.73
N GLU A 342 -19.67 21.02 17.21
CA GLU A 342 -19.15 21.33 15.88
C GLU A 342 -19.83 20.54 14.73
N GLY A 343 -20.85 19.73 15.04
CA GLY A 343 -21.58 18.95 14.05
C GLY A 343 -20.85 17.70 13.56
N LEU A 344 -19.80 17.25 14.27
CA LEU A 344 -19.05 16.05 13.89
C LEU A 344 -19.87 14.78 14.13
N ASP A 345 -19.80 13.84 13.18
CA ASP A 345 -20.35 12.50 13.37
C ASP A 345 -19.55 11.71 14.42
N ALA A 346 -20.11 10.58 14.87
CA ALA A 346 -19.52 9.77 15.94
C ALA A 346 -18.09 9.26 15.63
N GLN A 347 -17.77 8.99 14.36
CA GLN A 347 -16.42 8.53 13.98
C GLN A 347 -15.42 9.69 14.05
N THR A 348 -15.81 10.85 13.53
CA THR A 348 -14.98 12.05 13.45
C THR A 348 -14.79 12.69 14.82
N ALA A 349 -15.84 12.73 15.66
CA ALA A 349 -15.75 13.15 17.05
C ALA A 349 -14.81 12.25 17.87
N SER A 350 -14.88 10.93 17.67
CA SER A 350 -13.97 9.98 18.32
C SER A 350 -12.51 10.19 17.91
N ALA A 351 -12.25 10.47 16.63
CA ALA A 351 -10.93 10.80 16.12
C ALA A 351 -10.39 12.10 16.74
N LYS A 352 -11.21 13.17 16.77
CA LYS A 352 -10.86 14.45 17.38
C LYS A 352 -10.56 14.34 18.88
N VAL A 353 -11.40 13.65 19.64
CA VAL A 353 -11.16 13.42 21.08
C VAL A 353 -9.89 12.58 21.31
N LYS A 354 -9.55 11.67 20.39
CA LYS A 354 -8.34 10.86 20.45
C LYS A 354 -7.09 11.72 20.28
N GLU A 355 -7.10 12.73 19.41
CA GLU A 355 -5.97 13.67 19.22
C GLU A 355 -5.54 14.30 20.54
N PHE A 356 -6.47 14.76 21.38
CA PHE A 356 -6.14 15.32 22.70
C PHE A 356 -5.49 14.34 23.68
N SER A 357 -5.66 13.02 23.48
CA SER A 357 -5.04 11.98 24.32
C SER A 357 -3.72 11.47 23.75
N SER A 358 -3.50 11.62 22.45
CA SER A 358 -2.30 11.14 21.73
C SER A 358 -1.33 12.25 21.32
N CYS A 359 -1.74 13.53 21.40
CA CYS A 359 -0.88 14.67 21.14
C CYS A 359 0.22 14.74 22.21
N ARG A 360 1.45 14.45 21.77
CA ARG A 360 2.65 14.54 22.58
C ARG A 360 3.32 15.86 22.22
N TYR A 361 3.08 16.91 23.02
CA TYR A 361 3.71 18.22 22.82
C TYR A 361 5.23 18.08 22.96
N THR A 362 5.97 18.48 21.92
CA THR A 362 7.44 18.35 21.83
C THR A 362 8.17 19.40 22.67
N SER A 363 7.48 20.38 23.25
CA SER A 363 8.08 21.35 24.17
C SER A 363 7.19 21.56 25.40
N HIS A 364 7.78 21.39 26.59
CA HIS A 364 7.11 21.63 27.87
C HIS A 364 6.99 23.12 28.24
N ARG A 365 7.31 24.06 27.33
CA ARG A 365 7.50 25.49 27.65
C ARG A 365 6.79 26.48 26.74
N ARG A 366 5.89 26.05 25.85
CA ARG A 366 5.03 26.99 25.12
C ARG A 366 3.58 26.56 25.20
N ILE A 367 2.77 27.47 25.73
CA ILE A 367 1.32 27.45 25.53
C ILE A 367 1.11 27.78 24.05
N PRO A 368 0.33 26.98 23.30
CA PRO A 368 -0.05 27.30 21.93
C PRO A 368 -0.69 28.70 21.87
N GLU A 369 -0.35 29.51 20.85
CA GLU A 369 -0.80 30.91 20.76
C GLU A 369 -2.33 31.03 20.80
N ASP A 370 -3.04 30.06 20.23
CA ASP A 370 -4.50 29.98 20.24
C ASP A 370 -5.08 29.92 21.67
N VAL A 371 -4.42 29.16 22.56
CA VAL A 371 -4.82 29.04 23.98
C VAL A 371 -4.40 30.27 24.77
N ALA A 372 -3.27 30.89 24.44
CA ALA A 372 -2.86 32.16 25.05
C ALA A 372 -3.86 33.28 24.72
N HIS A 373 -4.34 33.33 23.47
CA HIS A 373 -5.31 34.32 23.02
C HIS A 373 -6.67 34.21 23.72
N GLU A 374 -7.13 33.01 24.07
CA GLU A 374 -8.36 32.82 24.86
C GLU A 374 -8.22 33.26 26.32
N MET A 375 -7.00 33.24 26.88
CA MET A 375 -6.74 33.67 28.26
C MET A 375 -6.55 35.19 28.40
N ASP A 376 -6.27 35.88 27.29
CA ASP A 376 -6.11 37.34 27.22
C ASP A 376 -7.45 38.09 26.93
N GLY A 377 -8.56 37.34 26.82
CA GLY A 377 -9.91 37.85 26.50
C GLY A 377 -10.79 38.15 27.71
#